data_AF-A0A1B6NSX1-F1
#
_entry.id   AF-A0A1B6NSX1-F1
#
_cell.length_a   1.000
_cell.length_b   1.000
_cell.length_c   1.000
_cell.angle_alpha   90.00
_cell.angle_beta   90.00
_cell.angle_gamma   90.00
#
_symmetry.space_group_name_H-M   'P 1'
#
loop_
_entity.id
_entity.type
_entity.pdbx_description
1 polymer ?
#
loop_
_entity_poly.entity_id
_entity_poly.type
_entity_poly.pdbx_seq_one_letter_code
_entity_poly.pdbx_strand_id
1 'polypeptide(L)' 'MHNIKNSKIAVIGLGYVGLPLAVEFGKHLPVVGFDIN' A
#
# COMPACT_ATOMS: atom_id res chain seq x y z
N MET A 1 17.38 13.03 7.92
CA MET A 1 16.71 12.87 6.60
C MET A 1 16.08 11.49 6.57
N HIS A 2 14.77 11.36 6.38
CA HIS A 2 14.11 10.04 6.40
C HIS A 2 14.34 9.33 5.05
N ASN A 3 14.90 8.12 5.09
CA ASN A 3 15.16 7.34 3.89
C ASN A 3 13.94 6.47 3.56
N ILE A 4 13.29 6.79 2.44
CA ILE A 4 12.07 6.13 1.96
C ILE A 4 12.31 4.77 1.30
N LYS A 5 13.56 4.40 0.96
CA LYS A 5 13.86 3.16 0.22
C LYS A 5 13.40 1.89 0.95
N ASN A 6 13.33 1.91 2.28
CA ASN A 6 12.90 0.76 3.11
C ASN A 6 11.57 1.00 3.83
N SER A 7 10.80 2.01 3.41
CA SER A 7 9.49 2.27 4.00
C SER A 7 8.48 1.19 3.61
N LYS A 8 7.62 0.82 4.55
CA LYS A 8 6.46 -0.05 4.30
C LYS A 8 5.23 0.83 4.07
N ILE A 9 4.44 0.51 3.07
CA ILE A 9 3.22 1.25 2.74
C ILE A 9 2.03 0.53 3.36
N ALA A 10 1.12 1.29 3.96
CA ALA A 10 -0.19 0.80 4.36
C ALA A 10 -1.26 1.47 3.49
N VAL A 11 -2.14 0.67 2.89
CA VAL A 11 -3.32 1.16 2.17
C VAL A 11 -4.55 0.78 3.00
N ILE A 12 -5.26 1.80 3.52
CA ILE A 12 -6.48 1.65 4.33
C ILE A 12 -7.69 1.98 3.45
N GLY A 13 -8.57 1.00 3.29
CA GLY A 13 -9.67 0.98 2.34
C GLY A 13 -9.23 0.34 1.02
N LEU A 14 -9.83 -0.80 0.66
CA LEU A 14 -9.56 -1.60 -0.54
C LEU A 14 -10.75 -1.59 -1.51
N GLY A 15 -11.44 -0.45 -1.60
CA GLY A 15 -12.43 -0.19 -2.64
C GLY A 15 -11.80 0.00 -4.02
N TYR A 16 -12.59 0.53 -4.96
CA TYR A 16 -12.19 0.71 -6.36
C TYR A 16 -10.83 1.42 -6.57
N VAL A 17 -10.45 2.35 -5.69
CA VAL A 17 -9.15 3.05 -5.77
C VAL A 17 -8.07 2.33 -4.97
N GLY A 18 -8.39 1.93 -3.73
CA GLY A 18 -7.38 1.41 -2.82
C GLY A 18 -6.85 0.04 -3.22
N LEU A 19 -7.69 -0.84 -3.76
CA LEU A 19 -7.26 -2.17 -4.21
C LEU A 19 -6.26 -2.11 -5.38
N PRO A 20 -6.53 -1.46 -6.53
CA PRO A 20 -5.54 -1.38 -7.60
C PRO A 20 -4.29 -0.61 -7.17
N LEU A 21 -4.40 0.37 -6.28
CA LEU A 21 -3.25 1.10 -5.75
C LEU A 21 -2.35 0.21 -4.87
N ALA A 22 -2.94 -0.59 -3.97
CA ALA A 22 -2.20 -1.53 -3.14
C ALA A 22 -1.49 -2.60 -3.99
N VAL A 23 -2.17 -3.08 -5.04
CA VAL A 23 -1.62 -4.04 -6.00
C VAL A 23 -0.42 -3.44 -6.75
N GLU A 24 -0.55 -2.22 -7.28
CA GLU A 24 0.53 -1.59 -8.05
C GLU A 24 1.74 -1.27 -7.17
N PHE A 25 1.53 -0.70 -5.98
CA PHE A 25 2.63 -0.43 -5.05
C PHE A 25 3.31 -1.69 -4.53
N GLY A 26 2.56 -2.80 -4.39
CA GLY A 26 3.10 -4.09 -3.95
C GLY A 26 4.14 -4.69 -4.92
N LYS A 27 4.16 -4.23 -6.17
CA LYS A 27 5.19 -4.62 -7.17
C LYS A 27 6.55 -3.98 -6.90
N HIS A 28 6.59 -2.90 -6.13
CA HIS A 28 7.80 -2.08 -5.95
C HIS A 28 8.25 -2.00 -4.48
N LEU A 29 7.31 -2.03 -3.54
CA LEU A 29 7.56 -1.82 -2.12
C LEU A 29 6.72 -2.79 -1.27
N PRO A 30 7.16 -3.13 -0.05
CA PRO A 30 6.32 -3.89 0.87
C PRO A 30 5.05 -3.10 1.21
N VAL A 31 3.89 -3.68 0.88
CA VAL A 31 2.57 -3.08 1.09
C VAL A 31 1.73 -3.99 1.99
N VAL A 32 1.01 -3.40 2.94
CA VAL A 32 -0.08 -4.03 3.69
C VAL A 32 -1.39 -3.33 3.31
N GLY A 33 -2.39 -4.10 2.87
CA GLY A 33 -3.74 -3.62 2.64
C GLY A 33 -4.65 -3.96 3.82
N PHE A 34 -5.54 -3.04 4.19
CA PHE A 34 -6.58 -3.27 5.19
C PHE A 34 -7.91 -2.68 4.71
N ASP A 35 -8.99 -3.43 4.86
CA ASP A 35 -10.36 -2.97 4.70
C ASP A 35 -11.17 -3.45 5.90
N ILE A 36 -12.26 -2.75 6.20
CA ILE A 36 -13.13 -3.06 7.34
C ILE A 36 -14.23 -4.07 6.99
N ASN A 37 -14.48 -4.30 5.70
CA ASN A 37 -15.55 -5.18 5.21
C ASN A 37 -15.09 -6.63 5.02
#